data_AF-A0A9X1S1W9-F1
#
_entry.id   AF-A0A9X1S1W9-F1
#
_cell.length_a   1.000
_cell.length_b   1.000
_cell.length_c   1.000
_cell.angle_alpha   90.00
_cell.angle_beta   90.00
_cell.angle_gamma   90.00
#
_symmetry.space_group_name_H-M   'P 1'
#
loop_
_entity.id
_entity.type
_entity.pdbx_description
1 polymer ?
#
loop_
_entity_poly.entity_id
_entity_poly.type
_entity_poly.pdbx_seq_one_letter_code
_entity_poly.pdbx_strand_id
1 'polypeptide(L)'
;MTNDPTTDDVAQALAEYERLAIGTGARVGFGAPEFAAADGIWSQAWLPETPPVAARAVVTRDGAATTVVRLWRDALPADDAWRALWEQRPMPLFGAYVRRDAIRRAFRDVIGDRREPDEVAPPVKAPAPRDFAKELRGTESAVEVDVLFTAAQKAGAMTPTLETAFRKAHAAHRIADALVIEPADPQPLRISRAANLPTPRPPAPHVPKLTDAGKPVTRKGQSRAQRDTGKRHGGRS
;
A
#
# COMPACT_ATOMS: atom_id res chain seq x y z
N MET A 1 -5.20 -29.29 30.92
CA MET A 1 -3.75 -29.16 30.69
C MET A 1 -3.60 -28.75 29.23
N THR A 2 -3.28 -27.48 29.00
CA THR A 2 -2.99 -27.00 27.64
C THR A 2 -1.59 -27.51 27.32
N ASN A 3 -1.44 -28.35 26.30
CA ASN A 3 -0.11 -28.78 25.87
C ASN A 3 0.63 -27.56 25.30
N ASP A 4 1.85 -27.33 25.78
CA ASP A 4 2.71 -26.29 25.24
C ASP A 4 3.00 -26.59 23.75
N PRO A 5 2.98 -25.58 22.87
CA PRO A 5 3.21 -25.80 21.46
C PRO A 5 4.65 -26.26 21.22
N THR A 6 4.82 -27.23 20.32
CA THR A 6 6.13 -27.79 19.97
C THR A 6 6.41 -27.66 18.47
N THR A 7 7.69 -27.75 18.11
CA THR A 7 8.09 -27.85 16.69
C THR A 7 7.56 -29.12 16.02
N ASP A 8 7.34 -30.17 16.80
CA ASP A 8 6.83 -31.45 16.29
C ASP A 8 5.37 -31.33 15.89
N ASP A 9 4.56 -30.54 16.62
CA ASP A 9 3.18 -30.23 16.24
C ASP A 9 3.12 -29.57 14.84
N VAL A 10 4.03 -28.62 14.59
CA VAL A 10 4.12 -27.92 13.30
C VAL A 10 4.59 -28.83 12.18
N ALA A 11 5.58 -29.69 12.46
CA ALA A 11 6.08 -30.68 11.51
C ALA A 11 4.99 -31.71 11.15
N GLN A 12 4.25 -32.20 12.15
CA GLN A 12 3.13 -33.12 11.97
C GLN A 12 2.01 -32.46 11.16
N ALA A 13 1.67 -31.21 11.46
CA ALA A 13 0.70 -30.45 10.69
C ALA A 13 1.15 -30.32 9.23
N LEU A 14 2.39 -29.87 8.96
CA LEU A 14 2.90 -29.77 7.59
C LEU A 14 2.83 -31.11 6.84
N ALA A 15 3.22 -32.22 7.48
CA ALA A 15 3.14 -33.55 6.90
C ALA A 15 1.70 -33.99 6.60
N GLU A 16 0.70 -33.54 7.37
CA GLU A 16 -0.71 -33.76 7.07
C GLU A 16 -1.15 -33.03 5.78
N TYR A 17 -0.78 -31.76 5.62
CA TYR A 17 -1.08 -31.00 4.39
C TYR A 17 -0.44 -31.65 3.16
N GLU A 18 0.80 -32.11 3.28
CA GLU A 18 1.50 -32.82 2.21
C GLU A 18 0.81 -34.14 1.86
N ARG A 19 0.41 -34.93 2.88
CA ARG A 19 -0.36 -36.16 2.66
C ARG A 19 -1.70 -35.92 1.95
N LEU A 20 -2.43 -34.87 2.35
CA LEU A 20 -3.69 -34.50 1.68
C LEU A 20 -3.45 -34.12 0.22
N ALA A 21 -2.41 -33.33 -0.07
CA ALA A 21 -2.05 -32.94 -1.42
C ALA A 21 -1.65 -34.15 -2.29
N ILE A 22 -0.82 -35.05 -1.76
CA ILE A 22 -0.40 -36.29 -2.45
C ILE A 22 -1.60 -37.22 -2.68
N GLY A 23 -2.51 -37.31 -1.70
CA GLY A 23 -3.71 -38.15 -1.76
C GLY A 23 -4.69 -37.77 -2.88
N THR A 24 -4.54 -36.61 -3.51
CA THR A 24 -5.37 -36.18 -4.65
C THR A 24 -5.09 -36.93 -5.95
N GLY A 25 -3.94 -37.62 -6.04
CA GLY A 25 -3.49 -38.27 -7.28
C GLY A 25 -2.88 -37.33 -8.33
N ALA A 26 -2.80 -36.03 -8.04
CA ALA A 26 -2.14 -35.05 -8.91
C ALA A 26 -0.61 -35.22 -8.92
N ARG A 27 0.06 -34.72 -9.96
CA ARG A 27 1.53 -34.62 -9.95
C ARG A 27 1.95 -33.44 -9.09
N VAL A 28 2.45 -33.73 -7.89
CA VAL A 28 2.82 -32.71 -6.89
C VAL A 28 4.32 -32.49 -6.81
N GLY A 29 4.75 -31.23 -6.68
CA GLY A 29 6.12 -30.86 -6.33
C GLY A 29 6.13 -29.85 -5.19
N PHE A 30 6.97 -30.08 -4.17
CA PHE A 30 7.16 -29.17 -3.05
C PHE A 30 8.55 -28.55 -3.12
N GLY A 31 8.64 -27.25 -3.40
CA GLY A 31 9.90 -26.52 -3.32
C GLY A 31 10.33 -26.31 -1.87
N ALA A 32 11.64 -26.34 -1.62
CA ALA A 32 12.18 -25.91 -0.34
C ALA A 32 11.81 -24.44 -0.08
N PRO A 33 11.50 -24.06 1.17
CA PRO A 33 11.24 -22.66 1.49
C PRO A 33 12.53 -21.86 1.31
N GLU A 34 12.39 -20.65 0.80
CA GLU A 34 13.47 -19.69 0.66
C GLU A 34 13.18 -18.46 1.52
N PHE A 35 14.23 -17.87 2.07
CA PHE A 35 14.17 -16.78 3.03
C PHE A 35 14.93 -15.58 2.48
N ALA A 36 14.43 -14.38 2.75
CA ALA A 36 15.03 -13.14 2.29
C ALA A 36 15.48 -12.24 3.43
N ALA A 37 16.67 -11.64 3.26
CA ALA A 37 17.16 -10.55 4.09
C ALA A 37 16.68 -9.19 3.55
N ALA A 38 17.05 -8.13 4.27
CA ALA A 38 16.69 -6.77 3.89
C ALA A 38 17.31 -6.34 2.55
N ASP A 39 18.35 -7.03 2.09
CA ASP A 39 18.99 -6.86 0.79
C ASP A 39 18.19 -7.46 -0.38
N GLY A 40 17.12 -8.21 -0.10
CA GLY A 40 16.27 -8.86 -1.09
C GLY A 40 16.85 -10.15 -1.70
N ILE A 41 17.98 -10.65 -1.19
CA ILE A 41 18.58 -11.92 -1.63
C ILE A 41 17.82 -13.09 -1.01
N TRP A 42 17.44 -14.07 -1.83
CA TRP A 42 16.74 -15.28 -1.41
C TRP A 42 17.71 -16.44 -1.20
N SER A 43 17.59 -17.14 -0.08
CA SER A 43 18.41 -18.31 0.26
C SER A 43 17.59 -19.38 0.95
N GLN A 44 17.88 -20.66 0.68
CA GLN A 44 17.30 -21.80 1.41
C GLN A 44 17.94 -22.00 2.80
N ALA A 45 19.14 -21.46 2.99
CA ALA A 45 19.85 -21.45 4.26
C ALA A 45 19.80 -20.05 4.88
N TRP A 46 19.51 -20.00 6.18
CA TRP A 46 19.50 -18.76 6.93
C TRP A 46 20.54 -18.82 8.03
N LEU A 47 21.60 -18.05 7.85
CA LEU A 47 22.72 -17.93 8.77
C LEU A 47 22.66 -16.72 9.72
N PRO A 48 21.99 -15.60 9.37
CA PRO A 48 21.87 -14.48 10.30
C PRO A 48 21.17 -14.85 11.61
N GLU A 49 21.58 -14.21 12.70
CA GLU A 49 20.93 -14.35 14.01
C GLU A 49 19.55 -13.67 14.07
N THR A 50 19.31 -12.70 13.18
CA THR A 50 18.02 -12.03 13.06
C THR A 50 17.04 -12.90 12.28
N PRO A 51 15.72 -12.83 12.58
CA PRO A 51 14.72 -13.52 11.77
C PRO A 51 14.72 -12.98 10.34
N PRO A 52 14.32 -13.79 9.35
CA PRO A 52 14.19 -13.35 7.97
C PRO A 52 13.15 -12.24 7.83
N VAL A 53 13.33 -11.37 6.84
CA VAL A 53 12.33 -10.32 6.55
C VAL A 53 11.12 -10.93 5.86
N ALA A 54 11.35 -11.90 4.98
CA ALA A 54 10.32 -12.61 4.25
C ALA A 54 10.69 -14.08 4.03
N ALA A 55 9.68 -14.90 3.80
CA ALA A 55 9.85 -16.26 3.30
C ALA A 55 8.93 -16.49 2.10
N ARG A 56 9.35 -17.38 1.21
CA ARG A 56 8.56 -17.83 0.07
C ARG A 56 8.61 -19.35 -0.06
N ALA A 57 7.52 -19.91 -0.57
CA ALA A 57 7.44 -21.31 -0.92
C ALA A 57 6.74 -21.47 -2.28
N VAL A 58 7.13 -22.50 -3.01
CA VAL A 58 6.57 -22.86 -4.31
C VAL A 58 6.02 -24.26 -4.24
N VAL A 59 4.77 -24.44 -4.66
CA VAL A 59 4.12 -25.74 -4.81
C VAL A 59 3.65 -25.89 -6.25
N THR A 60 3.98 -27.00 -6.88
CA THR A 60 3.56 -27.31 -8.25
C THR A 60 2.48 -28.40 -8.21
N ARG A 61 1.37 -28.19 -8.93
CA ARG A 61 0.30 -29.17 -9.13
C ARG A 61 0.04 -29.29 -10.63
N ASP A 62 0.22 -30.49 -11.18
CA ASP A 62 0.00 -30.80 -12.60
C ASP A 62 0.72 -29.83 -13.56
N GLY A 63 1.92 -29.42 -13.16
CA GLY A 63 2.74 -28.46 -13.91
C GLY A 63 2.47 -26.98 -13.63
N ALA A 64 1.38 -26.63 -12.93
CA ALA A 64 1.08 -25.27 -12.52
C ALA A 64 1.75 -24.91 -11.19
N ALA A 65 2.60 -23.87 -11.18
CA ALA A 65 3.29 -23.41 -9.98
C ALA A 65 2.49 -22.35 -9.22
N THR A 66 2.32 -22.57 -7.92
CA THR A 66 1.75 -21.61 -6.97
C THR A 66 2.86 -21.11 -6.06
N THR A 67 3.13 -19.81 -6.10
CA THR A 67 4.12 -19.16 -5.23
C THR A 67 3.44 -18.33 -4.17
N VAL A 68 3.89 -18.45 -2.93
CA VAL A 68 3.46 -17.62 -1.81
C VAL A 68 4.66 -16.90 -1.23
N VAL A 69 4.49 -15.61 -0.94
CA VAL A 69 5.45 -14.78 -0.22
C VAL A 69 4.77 -14.22 1.03
N ARG A 70 5.46 -14.28 2.16
CA ARG A 70 4.99 -13.75 3.44
C ARG A 70 6.10 -12.96 4.12
N LEU A 71 5.72 -11.86 4.78
CA LEU A 71 6.63 -11.09 5.62
C LEU A 71 6.61 -11.67 7.03
N TRP A 72 7.77 -11.76 7.66
CA TRP A 72 7.89 -12.29 9.03
C TRP A 72 7.01 -11.50 10.01
N ARG A 73 7.09 -10.17 9.95
CA ARG A 73 6.30 -9.26 10.80
C ARG A 73 4.78 -9.46 10.72
N ASP A 74 4.28 -9.97 9.59
CA ASP A 74 2.85 -10.16 9.34
C ASP A 74 2.41 -11.60 9.65
N ALA A 75 3.36 -12.52 9.81
CA ALA A 75 3.12 -13.95 9.99
C ALA A 75 3.18 -14.40 11.45
N LEU A 76 3.67 -13.55 12.37
CA LEU A 76 3.82 -13.92 13.77
C LEU A 76 2.47 -14.30 14.41
N PRO A 77 2.38 -15.42 15.14
CA PRO A 77 1.16 -15.86 15.82
C PRO A 77 0.63 -14.84 16.83
N ALA A 78 -0.69 -14.75 16.97
CA ALA A 78 -1.34 -13.91 17.97
C ALA A 78 -1.09 -14.41 19.41
N ASP A 79 -1.05 -15.73 19.59
CA ASP A 79 -0.81 -16.38 20.88
C ASP A 79 0.65 -16.24 21.33
N ASP A 80 0.85 -15.89 22.60
CA ASP A 80 2.17 -15.58 23.15
C ASP A 80 3.09 -16.81 23.23
N ALA A 81 2.55 -18.01 23.52
CA ALA A 81 3.34 -19.24 23.58
C ALA A 81 3.83 -19.63 22.19
N TRP A 82 2.96 -19.55 21.19
CA TRP A 82 3.33 -19.75 19.78
C TRP A 82 4.33 -18.71 19.28
N ARG A 83 4.12 -17.43 19.62
CA ARG A 83 5.05 -16.34 19.25
C ARG A 83 6.44 -16.57 19.83
N ALA A 84 6.54 -16.91 21.11
CA ALA A 84 7.81 -17.19 21.76
C ALA A 84 8.54 -18.37 21.10
N LEU A 85 7.80 -19.43 20.73
CA LEU A 85 8.35 -20.57 19.99
C LEU A 85 8.88 -20.15 18.60
N TRP A 86 8.13 -19.32 17.88
CA TRP A 86 8.54 -18.76 16.59
C TRP A 86 9.83 -17.95 16.69
N GLU A 87 9.93 -17.07 17.68
CA GLU A 87 11.13 -16.25 17.90
C GLU A 87 12.37 -17.10 18.23
N GLN A 88 12.19 -18.21 18.94
CA GLN A 88 13.29 -19.16 19.23
C GLN A 88 13.69 -20.02 18.03
N ARG A 89 12.74 -20.36 17.16
CA ARG A 89 12.93 -21.29 16.03
C ARG A 89 12.35 -20.73 14.73
N PRO A 90 12.83 -19.57 14.25
CA PRO A 90 12.18 -18.84 13.16
C PRO A 90 12.15 -19.62 11.85
N MET A 91 13.24 -20.34 11.54
CA MET A 91 13.39 -21.10 10.30
C MET A 91 12.39 -22.23 10.08
N PRO A 92 12.35 -23.27 10.94
CA PRO A 92 11.44 -24.38 10.74
C PRO A 92 9.98 -23.94 10.78
N LEU A 93 9.64 -22.98 11.64
CA LEU A 93 8.25 -22.55 11.86
C LEU A 93 7.76 -21.66 10.73
N PHE A 94 8.54 -20.64 10.34
CA PHE A 94 8.14 -19.78 9.22
C PHE A 94 8.17 -20.50 7.89
N GLY A 95 9.16 -21.37 7.69
CA GLY A 95 9.26 -22.24 6.51
C GLY A 95 8.04 -23.15 6.39
N ALA A 96 7.62 -23.78 7.49
CA ALA A 96 6.40 -24.60 7.51
C ALA A 96 5.14 -23.78 7.24
N TYR A 97 5.02 -22.60 7.85
CA TYR A 97 3.92 -21.66 7.62
C TYR A 97 3.76 -21.31 6.14
N VAL A 98 4.83 -20.84 5.47
CA VAL A 98 4.73 -20.45 4.05
C VAL A 98 4.46 -21.66 3.14
N ARG A 99 4.99 -22.84 3.48
CA ARG A 99 4.70 -24.08 2.74
C ARG A 99 3.22 -24.47 2.87
N ARG A 100 2.66 -24.49 4.08
CA ARG A 100 1.23 -24.80 4.27
C ARG A 100 0.35 -23.79 3.52
N ASP A 101 0.68 -22.50 3.55
CA ASP A 101 -0.07 -21.49 2.79
C ASP A 101 0.02 -21.72 1.27
N ALA A 102 1.19 -22.09 0.74
CA ALA A 102 1.35 -22.46 -0.67
C ALA A 102 0.57 -23.73 -1.05
N ILE A 103 0.60 -24.76 -0.20
CA ILE A 103 -0.14 -26.01 -0.39
C ILE A 103 -1.65 -25.72 -0.44
N ARG A 104 -2.19 -24.94 0.51
CA ARG A 104 -3.62 -24.57 0.52
C ARG A 104 -4.05 -23.84 -0.74
N ARG A 105 -3.22 -22.95 -1.26
CA ARG A 105 -3.55 -22.22 -2.50
C ARG A 105 -3.53 -23.14 -3.72
N ALA A 106 -2.57 -24.05 -3.79
CA ALA A 106 -2.45 -25.02 -4.90
C ALA A 106 -3.56 -26.10 -4.85
N PHE A 107 -4.03 -26.46 -3.66
CA PHE A 107 -5.02 -27.51 -3.40
C PHE A 107 -6.28 -26.99 -2.71
N ARG A 108 -6.73 -25.79 -3.09
CA ARG A 108 -7.84 -25.09 -2.43
C ARG A 108 -9.16 -25.87 -2.48
N ASP A 109 -9.38 -26.63 -3.54
CA ASP A 109 -10.52 -27.52 -3.76
C ASP A 109 -10.59 -28.68 -2.75
N VAL A 110 -9.45 -29.14 -2.24
CA VAL A 110 -9.39 -30.31 -1.33
C VAL A 110 -9.17 -29.89 0.12
N ILE A 111 -8.27 -28.93 0.36
CA ILE A 111 -7.86 -28.53 1.71
C ILE A 111 -8.74 -27.39 2.25
N GLY A 112 -9.34 -26.59 1.35
CA GLY A 112 -10.17 -25.45 1.70
C GLY A 112 -9.40 -24.36 2.46
N ASP A 113 -10.10 -23.72 3.40
CA ASP A 113 -9.59 -22.59 4.18
C ASP A 113 -9.07 -22.98 5.57
N ARG A 114 -8.72 -24.26 5.79
CA ARG A 114 -8.11 -24.74 7.06
C ARG A 114 -6.94 -23.85 7.49
N ARG A 115 -6.85 -23.55 8.78
CA ARG A 115 -5.76 -22.80 9.40
C ARG A 115 -5.35 -23.50 10.68
N GLU A 116 -4.05 -23.51 10.95
CA GLU A 116 -3.50 -24.01 12.20
C GLU A 116 -3.42 -22.88 13.25
N PRO A 117 -3.35 -23.20 14.55
CA PRO A 117 -3.33 -22.18 15.61
C PRO A 117 -2.17 -21.19 15.50
N ASP A 118 -1.02 -21.63 14.99
CA ASP A 118 0.19 -20.81 14.75
C ASP A 118 0.05 -19.85 13.56
N GLU A 119 -1.07 -19.92 12.82
CA GLU A 119 -1.32 -19.07 11.65
C GLU A 119 -2.33 -17.96 11.91
N VAL A 120 -2.90 -17.92 13.12
CA VAL A 120 -3.81 -16.87 13.52
C VAL A 120 -2.98 -15.61 13.77
N ALA A 121 -2.89 -14.76 12.75
CA ALA A 121 -2.24 -13.47 12.88
C ALA A 121 -2.97 -12.59 13.92
N PRO A 122 -2.26 -11.75 14.67
CA PRO A 122 -2.89 -10.80 15.57
C PRO A 122 -3.85 -9.90 14.76
N PRO A 123 -4.94 -9.44 15.38
CA PRO A 123 -5.80 -8.47 14.74
C PRO A 123 -4.95 -7.29 14.28
N VAL A 124 -5.12 -6.86 13.02
CA VAL A 124 -4.40 -5.73 12.46
C VAL A 124 -4.63 -4.55 13.40
N LYS A 125 -3.60 -4.18 14.17
CA LYS A 125 -3.67 -3.03 15.06
C LYS A 125 -3.86 -1.83 14.16
N ALA A 126 -5.04 -1.22 14.20
CA ALA A 126 -5.30 0.00 13.48
C ALA A 126 -4.16 0.98 13.79
N PRO A 127 -3.54 1.63 12.78
CA PRO A 127 -2.50 2.60 13.03
C PRO A 127 -3.01 3.60 14.06
N ALA A 128 -2.20 3.89 15.07
CA ALA A 128 -2.58 4.84 16.10
C ALA A 128 -3.04 6.15 15.41
N PRO A 129 -4.15 6.76 15.87
CA PRO A 129 -4.64 8.00 15.27
C PRO A 129 -3.51 9.03 15.20
N ARG A 130 -3.22 9.53 14.01
CA ARG A 130 -2.22 10.58 13.80
C ARG A 130 -2.70 11.84 14.52
N ASP A 131 -1.88 12.39 15.40
CA ASP A 131 -2.20 13.61 16.15
C ASP A 131 -1.86 14.86 15.31
N PHE A 132 -2.77 15.22 14.41
CA PHE A 132 -2.63 16.39 13.55
C PHE A 132 -2.48 17.70 14.32
N ALA A 133 -3.02 17.80 15.55
CA ALA A 133 -2.90 18.99 16.37
C ALA A 133 -1.51 19.14 16.99
N LYS A 134 -0.83 18.03 17.31
CA LYS A 134 0.57 18.03 17.70
C LYS A 134 1.49 18.37 16.53
N GLU A 135 1.25 17.78 15.36
CA GLU A 135 2.06 18.04 14.17
C GLU A 135 1.93 19.47 13.65
N LEU A 136 0.72 20.05 13.70
CA LEU A 136 0.49 21.45 13.31
C LEU A 136 1.27 22.45 14.19
N ARG A 137 1.62 22.07 15.42
CA ARG A 137 2.46 22.92 16.29
C ARG A 137 3.95 22.90 15.91
N GLY A 138 4.37 21.94 15.10
CA GLY A 138 5.75 21.79 14.65
C GLY A 138 5.98 22.21 13.20
N THR A 139 4.97 22.74 12.50
CA THR A 139 5.16 23.24 11.13
C THR A 139 5.88 24.58 11.16
N GLU A 140 6.86 24.76 10.26
CA GLU A 140 7.68 25.97 10.18
C GLU A 140 7.26 26.87 9.03
N SER A 141 6.51 26.34 8.05
CA SER A 141 6.10 27.07 6.85
C SER A 141 4.62 26.89 6.49
N ALA A 142 4.08 27.83 5.73
CA ALA A 142 2.70 27.75 5.21
C ALA A 142 2.49 26.53 4.30
N VAL A 143 3.52 26.13 3.55
CA VAL A 143 3.47 24.95 2.65
C VAL A 143 3.31 23.67 3.45
N GLU A 144 4.01 23.52 4.58
CA GLU A 144 3.86 22.36 5.47
C GLU A 144 2.47 22.30 6.10
N VAL A 145 1.91 23.46 6.46
CA VAL A 145 0.53 23.56 6.97
C VAL A 145 -0.47 23.05 5.92
N ASP A 146 -0.32 23.42 4.65
CA ASP A 146 -1.20 22.97 3.55
C ASP A 146 -1.08 21.46 3.27
N VAL A 147 0.14 20.93 3.32
CA VAL A 147 0.40 19.49 3.18
C VAL A 147 -0.26 18.72 4.32
N LEU A 148 -0.11 19.21 5.55
CA LEU A 148 -0.69 18.58 6.74
C LEU A 148 -2.22 18.69 6.74
N PHE A 149 -2.78 19.81 6.29
CA PHE A 149 -4.22 20.02 6.12
C PHE A 149 -4.82 19.03 5.12
N THR A 150 -4.17 18.85 3.98
CA THR A 150 -4.59 17.88 2.95
C THR A 150 -4.54 16.45 3.49
N ALA A 151 -3.50 16.12 4.27
CA ALA A 151 -3.38 14.82 4.93
C ALA A 151 -4.50 14.59 5.96
N ALA A 152 -4.85 15.61 6.76
CA ALA A 152 -5.94 15.55 7.73
C ALA A 152 -7.32 15.35 7.07
N GLN A 153 -7.58 16.05 5.95
CA GLN A 153 -8.80 15.84 5.16
C GLN A 153 -8.88 14.40 4.61
N LYS A 154 -7.81 13.91 3.99
CA LYS A 154 -7.77 12.56 3.42
C LYS A 154 -7.95 11.47 4.48
N ALA A 155 -7.48 11.72 5.70
CA ALA A 155 -7.66 10.83 6.84
C ALA A 155 -9.05 10.92 7.50
N GLY A 156 -9.93 11.84 7.07
CA GLY A 156 -11.22 12.08 7.72
C GLY A 156 -11.11 12.62 9.15
N ALA A 157 -9.96 13.17 9.52
CA ALA A 157 -9.66 13.63 10.88
C ALA A 157 -10.00 15.12 11.10
N MET A 158 -10.70 15.75 10.16
CA MET A 158 -11.00 17.18 10.20
C MET A 158 -12.14 17.48 11.17
N THR A 159 -11.80 18.05 12.32
CA THR A 159 -12.78 18.59 13.28
C THR A 159 -12.86 20.11 13.15
N PRO A 160 -13.96 20.76 13.58
CA PRO A 160 -14.07 22.22 13.53
C PRO A 160 -12.97 22.95 14.32
N THR A 161 -12.51 22.36 15.43
CA THR A 161 -11.41 22.90 16.24
C THR A 161 -10.08 22.82 15.51
N LEU A 162 -9.82 21.69 14.85
CA LEU A 162 -8.61 21.49 14.06
C LEU A 162 -8.59 22.38 12.82
N GLU A 163 -9.72 22.53 12.12
CA GLU A 163 -9.84 23.42 10.96
C GLU A 163 -9.54 24.89 11.34
N THR A 164 -10.07 25.33 12.49
CA THR A 164 -9.79 26.68 13.01
C THR A 164 -8.30 26.85 13.33
N ALA A 165 -7.66 25.81 13.90
CA ALA A 165 -6.23 25.82 14.18
C ALA A 165 -5.39 25.91 12.89
N PHE A 166 -5.75 25.15 11.84
CA PHE A 166 -5.08 25.22 10.53
C PHE A 166 -5.16 26.61 9.91
N ARG A 167 -6.35 27.24 9.93
CA ARG A 167 -6.52 28.62 9.42
C ARG A 167 -5.64 29.62 10.19
N LYS A 168 -5.57 29.48 11.51
CA LYS A 168 -4.73 30.35 12.37
C LYS A 168 -3.24 30.17 12.07
N ALA A 169 -2.78 28.92 11.96
CA ALA A 169 -1.39 28.61 11.62
C ALA A 169 -1.02 29.15 10.24
N HIS A 170 -1.87 28.91 9.24
CA HIS A 170 -1.66 29.41 7.89
C HIS A 170 -1.57 30.94 7.83
N ALA A 171 -2.43 31.65 8.58
CA ALA A 171 -2.36 33.11 8.65
C ALA A 171 -1.06 33.60 9.32
N ALA A 172 -0.62 32.93 10.38
CA ALA A 172 0.62 33.28 11.09
C ALA A 172 1.86 33.12 10.19
N HIS A 173 1.98 31.99 9.47
CA HIS A 173 3.11 31.78 8.57
C HIS A 173 3.09 32.72 7.36
N ARG A 174 1.92 33.04 6.80
CA ARG A 174 1.83 34.04 5.72
C ARG A 174 2.30 35.44 6.14
N ILE A 175 1.99 35.85 7.38
CA ILE A 175 2.46 37.13 7.92
C ILE A 175 3.97 37.07 8.14
N ALA A 176 4.49 35.96 8.68
CA ALA A 176 5.92 35.77 8.87
C ALA A 176 6.69 35.82 7.54
N ASP A 177 6.23 35.09 6.52
CA ASP A 177 6.84 35.08 5.18
C ASP A 177 6.83 36.48 4.54
N ALA A 178 5.74 37.26 4.74
CA ALA A 178 5.64 38.62 4.22
C ALA A 178 6.56 39.62 4.95
N LEU A 179 7.00 39.32 6.18
CA LEU A 179 7.90 40.15 6.97
C LEU A 179 9.37 39.82 6.74
N VAL A 180 9.69 38.68 6.13
CA VAL A 180 11.02 38.39 5.58
C VAL A 180 11.18 39.16 4.26
N ILE A 181 11.17 40.48 4.37
CA ILE A 181 11.69 41.35 3.33
C ILE A 181 13.21 41.34 3.56
N GLU A 182 13.93 40.50 2.83
CA GLU A 182 15.38 40.69 2.71
C GLU A 182 15.61 42.14 2.28
N PRO A 183 16.49 42.90 2.95
CA PRO A 183 16.86 44.22 2.48
C PRO A 183 17.45 44.02 1.09
N ALA A 184 16.66 44.37 0.08
CA ALA A 184 17.07 44.33 -1.30
C ALA A 184 18.30 45.23 -1.43
N ASP A 185 19.46 44.59 -1.53
CA ASP A 185 20.72 45.28 -1.80
C ASP A 185 20.46 46.13 -3.06
N PRO A 186 20.65 47.47 -3.02
CA PRO A 186 20.28 48.34 -4.12
C PRO A 186 21.19 48.05 -5.31
N GLN A 187 20.81 47.04 -6.10
CA GLN A 187 21.43 46.75 -7.37
C GLN A 187 21.18 47.98 -8.24
N PRO A 188 22.24 48.67 -8.72
CA PRO A 188 22.05 49.78 -9.63
C PRO A 188 21.28 49.25 -10.84
N LEU A 189 20.13 49.88 -11.14
CA LEU A 189 19.31 49.60 -12.31
C LEU A 189 20.17 49.77 -13.57
N ARG A 190 20.86 48.71 -13.98
CA ARG A 190 21.50 48.62 -15.29
C ARG A 190 20.37 48.45 -16.30
N ILE A 191 19.94 49.57 -16.86
CA ILE A 191 19.10 49.62 -18.06
C ILE A 191 19.95 49.06 -19.20
N SER A 192 20.01 47.73 -19.30
CA SER A 192 20.56 47.04 -20.45
C SER A 192 19.56 47.23 -21.59
N ARG A 193 19.82 48.25 -22.41
CA ARG A 193 19.11 48.49 -23.67
C ARG A 193 19.37 47.27 -24.58
N ALA A 194 18.48 46.28 -24.54
CA ALA A 194 18.56 45.12 -25.41
C ALA A 194 18.35 45.59 -26.86
N ALA A 195 19.44 45.62 -27.64
CA ALA A 195 19.44 45.99 -29.05
C ALA A 195 18.87 44.89 -29.98
N ASN A 196 18.28 43.83 -29.43
CA ASN A 196 17.72 42.72 -30.20
C ASN A 196 16.20 42.73 -30.13
N LEU A 197 15.60 43.64 -30.90
CA LEU A 197 14.21 43.47 -31.33
C LEU A 197 14.16 42.23 -32.24
N PRO A 198 13.36 41.20 -31.93
CA PRO A 198 13.17 40.07 -32.83
C PRO A 198 12.56 40.59 -34.14
N THR A 199 13.24 40.34 -35.26
CA THR A 199 12.69 40.57 -36.59
C THR A 199 11.33 39.86 -36.71
N PRO A 200 10.27 40.55 -37.18
CA PRO A 200 8.95 39.97 -37.29
C PRO A 200 8.99 38.74 -38.20
N ARG A 201 8.50 37.62 -37.66
CA ARG A 201 8.39 36.34 -38.36
C ARG A 201 7.48 36.51 -39.58
N PRO A 202 7.86 36.06 -40.78
CA PRO A 202 6.97 36.09 -41.94
C PRO A 202 5.72 35.24 -41.64
N PRO A 203 4.53 35.66 -42.13
CA PRO A 203 3.29 34.95 -41.90
C PRO A 203 3.36 33.54 -42.50
N ALA A 204 2.96 32.54 -41.71
CA ALA A 204 2.93 31.16 -42.16
C ALA A 204 1.95 31.02 -43.35
N PRO A 205 2.37 30.41 -44.47
CA PRO A 205 1.45 30.09 -45.55
C PRO A 205 0.42 29.05 -45.07
N HIS A 206 -0.86 29.26 -45.40
CA HIS A 206 -2.00 28.39 -45.10
C HIS A 206 -2.60 28.42 -43.68
N VAL A 207 -2.66 29.58 -43.01
CA VAL A 207 -3.56 29.73 -41.85
C VAL A 207 -5.01 29.92 -42.38
N PRO A 208 -5.96 29.03 -42.04
CA PRO A 208 -7.37 29.18 -42.42
C PRO A 208 -7.91 30.50 -41.87
N LYS A 209 -8.52 31.32 -42.72
CA LYS A 209 -9.16 32.57 -42.29
C LYS A 209 -10.40 32.22 -41.47
N LEU A 210 -10.59 32.94 -40.36
CA LEU A 210 -11.69 32.75 -39.40
C LEU A 210 -13.10 32.92 -40.02
N THR A 211 -13.20 33.35 -41.27
CA THR A 211 -14.45 33.47 -42.03
C THR A 211 -15.03 32.13 -42.50
N ASP A 212 -14.25 31.03 -42.44
CA ASP A 212 -14.73 29.67 -42.78
C ASP A 212 -15.22 28.88 -41.56
N ALA A 213 -15.35 29.52 -40.40
CA ALA A 213 -15.93 28.90 -39.21
C ALA A 213 -17.45 28.69 -39.41
N GLY A 214 -17.80 27.50 -39.92
CA GLY A 214 -19.16 27.01 -40.00
C GLY A 214 -19.93 27.20 -38.69
N LYS A 215 -21.23 27.49 -38.85
CA LYS A 215 -22.19 27.82 -37.79
C LYS A 215 -22.01 26.94 -36.54
N PRO A 216 -22.04 27.53 -35.32
CA PRO A 216 -21.92 26.78 -34.08
C PRO A 216 -23.07 25.77 -33.94
N VAL A 217 -22.72 24.49 -33.91
CA VAL A 217 -23.66 23.41 -33.59
C VAL A 217 -24.01 23.52 -32.11
N THR A 218 -25.24 23.93 -31.84
CA THR A 218 -25.81 23.98 -30.51
C THR A 218 -25.93 22.55 -29.95
N ARG A 219 -25.04 22.18 -29.02
CA ARG A 219 -25.21 20.95 -28.23
C ARG A 219 -26.37 21.16 -27.26
N LYS A 220 -27.53 20.64 -27.65
CA LYS A 220 -28.74 20.55 -26.82
C LYS A 220 -28.40 19.70 -25.59
N GLY A 221 -28.36 20.32 -24.42
CA GLY A 221 -28.12 19.65 -23.14
C GLY A 221 -29.19 18.60 -22.87
N GLN A 222 -28.82 17.33 -22.90
CA GLN A 222 -29.68 16.27 -22.36
C GLN A 222 -29.63 16.33 -20.83
N SER A 223 -30.79 16.59 -20.25
CA SER A 223 -30.98 16.72 -18.81
C SER A 223 -30.79 15.39 -18.10
N ARG A 224 -30.28 15.47 -16.88
CA ARG A 224 -29.98 14.39 -15.92
C ARG A 224 -31.21 13.60 -15.44
N ALA A 225 -32.40 13.78 -16.03
CA ALA A 225 -33.66 13.29 -15.51
C ALA A 225 -34.04 11.85 -15.95
N GLN A 226 -33.22 11.15 -16.74
CA GLN A 226 -33.54 9.80 -17.24
C GLN A 226 -32.76 8.64 -16.59
N ARG A 227 -32.03 8.87 -15.49
CA ARG A 227 -31.19 7.80 -14.89
C ARG A 227 -31.84 7.03 -13.74
N ASP A 228 -33.15 7.15 -13.53
CA ASP A 228 -33.79 6.58 -12.34
C ASP A 228 -35.12 5.83 -12.60
N THR A 229 -35.15 4.97 -13.62
CA THR A 229 -36.25 4.00 -13.79
C THR A 229 -35.72 2.62 -14.22
N GLY A 230 -34.90 2.02 -13.35
CA GLY A 230 -34.20 0.76 -13.61
C GLY A 230 -34.59 -0.41 -12.69
N LYS A 231 -35.89 -0.73 -12.62
CA LYS A 231 -36.42 -2.11 -12.53
C LYS A 231 -36.00 -2.96 -11.30
N ARG A 232 -36.80 -2.88 -10.23
CA ARG A 232 -37.01 -3.97 -9.27
C ARG A 232 -38.09 -4.90 -9.83
N HIS A 233 -37.77 -6.17 -10.11
CA HIS A 233 -38.71 -7.30 -10.08
C HIS A 233 -37.93 -8.62 -10.07
N GLY A 234 -38.02 -9.35 -8.95
CA GLY A 234 -38.56 -10.71 -8.94
C GLY A 234 -37.48 -11.67 -8.43
N GLY A 235 -37.74 -12.67 -7.59
CA GLY A 235 -39.01 -13.18 -7.10
C GLY A 235 -38.78 -14.09 -5.88
N ARG A 236 -39.86 -14.26 -5.12
CA ARG A 236 -40.12 -15.34 -4.18
C ARG A 236 -40.13 -16.68 -4.92
N SER A 237 -39.52 -17.69 -4.31
CA SER A 237 -40.12 -19.02 -4.04
C SER A 237 -39.26 -19.72 -2.99
#